data_AF-A0A1G2HKJ0-F1
#
_entry.id   AF-A0A1G2HKJ0-F1
#
_cell.length_a   1.000
_cell.length_b   1.000
_cell.length_c   1.000
_cell.angle_alpha   90.00
_cell.angle_beta   90.00
_cell.angle_gamma   90.00
#
_symmetry.space_group_name_H-M   'P 1'
#
loop_
_entity.id
_entity.type
_entity.pdbx_description
1 polymer ?
#
loop_
_entity_poly.entity_id
_entity_poly.type
_entity_poly.pdbx_seq_one_letter_code
_entity_poly.pdbx_strand_id
1 'polypeptide(L)'
;MENPYSWDDEKLLKEFMNACARAGSASSGIAIDVTTGDCISTAHHLKGVLKARLEGLKPPFNPGDTVQLNKENIRPSFENGWRRSRNERVIPGKIIILKVHYLGNNEWRLTFIGKDPSTTDEERISDQDGGWTNHYPLLFDAKDFVLAQPETIPVPA
;
A
#
# COMPACT_ATOMS: atom_id res chain seq x y z
N MET A 1 -4.97 -11.67 -5.67
CA MET A 1 -3.92 -10.63 -5.55
C MET A 1 -2.64 -11.35 -5.14
N GLU A 2 -1.51 -11.09 -5.78
CA GLU A 2 -0.27 -11.77 -5.39
C GLU A 2 0.26 -11.20 -4.06
N ASN A 3 0.83 -12.08 -3.23
CA ASN A 3 1.44 -11.73 -1.95
C ASN A 3 2.97 -11.90 -2.04
N PRO A 4 3.76 -10.82 -2.17
CA PRO A 4 5.21 -10.92 -2.27
C PRO A 4 5.89 -11.55 -1.05
N TYR A 5 5.25 -11.50 0.13
CA TYR A 5 5.78 -12.13 1.35
C TYR A 5 5.81 -13.66 1.26
N SER A 6 4.99 -14.27 0.39
CA SER A 6 4.95 -15.71 0.16
C SER A 6 5.77 -16.19 -1.04
N TRP A 7 6.43 -15.29 -1.76
CA TRP A 7 7.30 -15.67 -2.88
C TRP A 7 8.63 -16.24 -2.37
N ASP A 8 9.19 -17.19 -3.11
CA ASP A 8 10.58 -17.59 -2.93
C ASP A 8 11.56 -16.44 -3.23
N ASP A 9 12.82 -16.65 -2.84
CA ASP A 9 13.85 -15.61 -2.94
C ASP A 9 14.20 -15.25 -4.39
N GLU A 10 14.17 -16.24 -5.29
CA GLU A 10 14.49 -16.02 -6.71
C GLU A 10 13.44 -15.13 -7.38
N LYS A 11 12.16 -15.46 -7.20
CA LYS A 11 11.05 -14.65 -7.71
C LYS A 11 11.07 -13.26 -7.10
N LEU A 12 11.25 -13.14 -5.77
CA LEU A 12 11.27 -11.85 -5.11
C LEU A 12 12.39 -10.95 -5.61
N LEU A 13 13.61 -11.49 -5.75
CA LEU A 13 14.75 -10.72 -6.24
C LEU A 13 14.55 -10.30 -7.70
N LYS A 14 14.08 -11.21 -8.56
CA LYS A 14 13.79 -10.92 -9.97
C LYS A 14 12.75 -9.81 -10.12
N GLU A 15 11.63 -9.91 -9.41
CA GLU A 15 10.57 -8.90 -9.48
C GLU A 15 11.01 -7.55 -8.91
N PHE A 16 11.82 -7.56 -7.85
CA PHE A 16 12.40 -6.33 -7.31
C PHE A 16 13.33 -5.66 -8.33
N MET A 17 14.25 -6.41 -8.95
CA MET A 17 15.16 -5.87 -9.96
C MET A 17 14.40 -5.32 -11.18
N ASN A 18 13.36 -6.03 -11.64
CA ASN A 18 12.49 -5.56 -12.72
C ASN A 18 11.75 -4.26 -12.34
N ALA A 19 11.26 -4.15 -11.11
CA ALA A 19 10.60 -2.95 -10.63
C ALA A 19 11.58 -1.76 -10.56
N CYS A 20 12.81 -1.99 -10.08
CA CYS A 20 13.87 -0.98 -10.07
C CYS A 20 14.25 -0.53 -11.47
N ALA A 21 14.39 -1.46 -12.42
CA ALA A 21 14.65 -1.14 -13.81
C ALA A 21 13.57 -0.20 -14.37
N ARG A 22 12.28 -0.54 -14.21
CA ARG A 22 11.16 0.30 -14.66
C ARG A 22 11.08 1.66 -13.96
N ALA A 23 11.40 1.69 -12.66
CA ALA A 23 11.37 2.92 -11.87
C ALA A 23 12.65 3.78 -12.03
N GLY A 24 13.66 3.28 -12.74
CA GLY A 24 14.96 3.95 -12.86
C GLY A 24 15.02 4.96 -14.00
N SER A 25 15.93 5.94 -13.90
CA SER A 25 16.21 6.85 -15.02
C SER A 25 16.65 6.08 -16.26
N ALA A 26 16.05 6.41 -17.42
CA ALA A 26 16.21 5.69 -18.69
C ALA A 26 16.01 4.17 -18.58
N SER A 27 15.19 3.73 -17.63
CA SER A 27 14.94 2.32 -17.31
C SER A 27 16.17 1.50 -16.88
N SER A 28 17.24 2.17 -16.41
CA SER A 28 18.54 1.56 -16.13
C SER A 28 18.62 0.81 -14.79
N GLY A 29 17.71 1.09 -13.86
CA GLY A 29 17.76 0.58 -12.49
C GLY A 29 18.90 1.13 -11.62
N ILE A 30 19.68 2.10 -12.11
CA ILE A 30 20.84 2.67 -11.40
C ILE A 30 20.41 3.62 -10.27
N ALA A 31 19.36 4.42 -10.52
CA ALA A 31 18.75 5.31 -9.54
C ALA A 31 17.24 5.31 -9.77
N ILE A 32 16.45 5.05 -8.72
CA ILE A 32 14.99 5.13 -8.77
C ILE A 32 14.60 6.61 -8.94
N ASP A 33 13.98 6.93 -10.07
CA ASP A 33 13.53 8.27 -10.42
C ASP A 33 12.19 8.56 -9.72
N VAL A 34 12.18 9.66 -8.95
CA VAL A 34 11.03 10.13 -8.16
C VAL A 34 9.81 10.51 -9.01
N THR A 35 9.98 10.68 -10.32
CA THR A 35 8.91 11.04 -11.25
C THR A 35 8.18 9.83 -11.86
N THR A 36 8.63 8.60 -11.60
CA THR A 36 8.13 7.37 -12.27
C THR A 36 6.82 6.78 -11.69
N GLY A 37 6.10 7.52 -10.85
CA GLY A 37 4.72 7.21 -10.43
C GLY A 37 4.51 5.81 -9.80
N ASP A 38 3.70 4.96 -10.41
CA ASP A 38 3.38 3.64 -9.85
C ASP A 38 4.57 2.67 -9.83
N CYS A 39 5.57 2.90 -10.69
CA CYS A 39 6.78 2.08 -10.73
C CYS A 39 7.62 2.28 -9.47
N ILE A 40 7.80 3.53 -9.00
CA ILE A 40 8.49 3.83 -7.74
C ILE A 40 7.74 3.21 -6.56
N SER A 41 6.41 3.33 -6.51
CA SER A 41 5.58 2.70 -5.45
C SER A 41 5.82 1.18 -5.36
N THR A 42 5.89 0.51 -6.51
CA THR A 42 6.13 -0.94 -6.57
C THR A 42 7.55 -1.30 -6.14
N ALA A 43 8.56 -0.55 -6.60
CA ALA A 43 9.95 -0.77 -6.20
C ALA A 43 10.14 -0.59 -4.68
N HIS A 44 9.54 0.46 -4.09
CA HIS A 44 9.57 0.68 -2.64
C HIS A 44 8.87 -0.43 -1.86
N HIS A 45 7.72 -0.90 -2.34
CA HIS A 45 7.01 -2.01 -1.70
C HIS A 45 7.88 -3.27 -1.67
N LEU A 46 8.47 -3.68 -2.80
CA LEU A 46 9.33 -4.86 -2.89
C LEU A 46 10.64 -4.71 -2.08
N LYS A 47 11.21 -3.49 -2.03
CA LYS A 47 12.32 -3.18 -1.12
C LYS A 47 11.93 -3.44 0.34
N GLY A 48 10.73 -3.04 0.74
CA GLY A 48 10.19 -3.30 2.07
C GLY A 48 10.05 -4.80 2.37
N VAL A 49 9.54 -5.58 1.40
CA VAL A 49 9.41 -7.04 1.53
C VAL A 49 10.78 -7.70 1.75
N LEU A 50 11.78 -7.32 0.96
CA LEU A 50 13.16 -7.80 1.13
C LEU A 50 13.72 -7.45 2.52
N LYS A 51 13.52 -6.19 2.95
CA LYS A 51 13.98 -5.73 4.27
C LYS A 51 13.33 -6.52 5.40
N ALA A 52 12.01 -6.74 5.35
CA ALA A 52 11.30 -7.54 6.35
C ALA A 52 11.84 -8.97 6.43
N ARG A 53 12.14 -9.58 5.27
CA ARG A 53 12.71 -10.92 5.19
C ARG A 53 14.10 -10.99 5.81
N LEU A 54 14.97 -10.03 5.51
CA LEU A 54 16.31 -9.91 6.13
C LEU A 54 16.24 -9.74 7.65
N GLU A 55 15.20 -9.07 8.14
CA GLU A 55 14.96 -8.87 9.57
C GLU A 55 14.18 -10.03 10.22
N GLY A 56 13.82 -11.08 9.46
CA GLY A 56 13.08 -12.25 9.97
C GLY A 56 11.64 -11.95 10.40
N LEU A 57 11.05 -10.86 9.90
CA LEU A 57 9.73 -10.39 10.30
C LEU A 57 8.64 -10.93 9.37
N LYS A 58 7.46 -11.17 9.95
CA LYS A 58 6.24 -11.53 9.22
C LYS A 58 5.29 -10.35 9.16
N PRO A 59 4.58 -10.15 8.04
CA PRO A 59 3.61 -9.07 7.96
C PRO A 59 2.44 -9.31 8.93
N PRO A 60 1.85 -8.25 9.50
CA PRO A 60 0.72 -8.37 10.42
C PRO A 60 -0.59 -8.80 9.73
N PHE A 61 -0.66 -8.63 8.41
CA PHE A 61 -1.79 -8.97 7.56
C PHE A 61 -1.31 -9.53 6.23
N ASN A 62 -2.20 -10.11 5.45
CA ASN A 62 -1.97 -10.51 4.06
C ASN A 62 -2.70 -9.58 3.09
N PRO A 63 -2.16 -9.36 1.88
CA PRO A 63 -2.94 -8.83 0.77
C PRO A 63 -4.22 -9.64 0.54
N GLY A 64 -5.36 -8.96 0.46
CA GLY A 64 -6.68 -9.58 0.36
C GLY A 64 -7.41 -9.78 1.69
N ASP A 65 -6.74 -9.62 2.84
CA ASP A 65 -7.44 -9.66 4.13
C ASP A 65 -8.45 -8.51 4.23
N THR A 66 -9.60 -8.80 4.83
CA THR A 66 -10.59 -7.79 5.17
C THR A 66 -10.33 -7.32 6.60
N VAL A 67 -10.14 -6.02 6.77
CA VAL A 67 -9.88 -5.38 8.06
C VAL A 67 -10.94 -4.34 8.38
N GLN A 68 -11.03 -3.99 9.66
CA GLN A 68 -11.84 -2.88 10.14
C GLN A 68 -11.01 -2.01 11.08
N LEU A 69 -11.45 -0.78 11.25
CA LEU A 69 -10.85 0.18 12.17
C LEU A 69 -10.91 -0.33 13.62
N ASN A 70 -9.82 -0.12 14.35
CA ASN A 70 -9.77 -0.30 15.80
C ASN A 70 -10.08 1.01 16.56
N LYS A 71 -10.31 2.12 15.84
CA LYS A 71 -10.55 3.47 16.39
C LYS A 71 -11.58 4.21 15.53
N GLU A 72 -12.20 5.26 16.06
CA GLU A 72 -13.24 6.00 15.34
C GLU A 72 -12.74 6.72 14.06
N ASN A 73 -11.56 7.36 14.11
CA ASN A 73 -10.95 8.07 12.98
C ASN A 73 -9.46 7.74 12.88
N ILE A 74 -8.92 7.76 11.65
CA ILE A 74 -7.48 7.60 11.41
C ILE A 74 -6.94 8.69 10.50
N ARG A 75 -5.66 9.00 10.69
CA ARG A 75 -4.90 9.86 9.79
C ARG A 75 -4.00 8.99 8.91
N PRO A 76 -4.00 9.20 7.59
CA PRO A 76 -2.99 8.60 6.73
C PRO A 76 -1.58 8.91 7.23
N SER A 77 -0.68 7.93 7.14
CA SER A 77 0.72 8.08 7.50
C SER A 77 1.46 8.94 6.48
N PHE A 78 2.34 9.81 6.96
CA PHE A 78 3.27 10.58 6.14
C PHE A 78 4.59 9.84 6.02
N GLU A 79 5.16 9.74 4.81
CA GLU A 79 6.57 9.39 4.67
C GLU A 79 7.22 10.10 3.47
N ASN A 80 8.49 10.45 3.63
CA ASN A 80 9.32 11.20 2.70
C ASN A 80 9.26 10.59 1.28
N GLY A 81 8.58 11.28 0.35
CA GLY A 81 8.46 10.88 -1.05
C GLY A 81 7.06 10.42 -1.48
N TRP A 82 6.15 10.16 -0.54
CA TRP A 82 4.75 9.86 -0.83
C TRP A 82 3.89 11.13 -0.66
N ARG A 83 2.82 11.26 -1.47
CA ARG A 83 1.98 12.46 -1.50
C ARG A 83 1.33 12.77 -0.15
N ARG A 84 1.15 14.06 0.13
CA ARG A 84 0.72 14.59 1.43
C ARG A 84 -0.80 14.65 1.53
N SER A 85 -1.39 13.89 2.46
CA SER A 85 -2.78 14.09 2.91
C SER A 85 -2.81 14.36 4.41
N ARG A 86 -3.33 15.51 4.84
CA ARG A 86 -3.46 15.86 6.27
C ARG A 86 -4.86 15.62 6.85
N ASN A 87 -5.79 15.21 5.99
CA ASN A 87 -7.19 15.10 6.37
C ASN A 87 -7.44 13.75 7.04
N GLU A 88 -8.14 13.78 8.17
CA GLU A 88 -8.67 12.57 8.80
C GLU A 88 -9.61 11.86 7.82
N ARG A 89 -9.54 10.53 7.84
CA ARG A 89 -10.36 9.66 7.00
C ARG A 89 -11.25 8.81 7.89
N VAL A 90 -12.51 8.72 7.48
CA VAL A 90 -13.47 7.75 8.01
C VAL A 90 -13.44 6.55 7.09
N ILE A 91 -12.98 5.40 7.58
CA ILE A 91 -12.98 4.16 6.79
C ILE A 91 -14.35 3.51 6.93
N PRO A 92 -15.05 3.21 5.82
CA PRO A 92 -16.38 2.63 5.87
C PRO A 92 -16.30 1.17 6.33
N GLY A 93 -16.60 0.91 7.60
CA GLY A 93 -16.75 -0.43 8.18
C GLY A 93 -15.58 -1.37 7.88
N LYS A 94 -15.77 -2.25 6.89
CA LYS A 94 -14.82 -3.29 6.46
C LYS A 94 -14.16 -2.91 5.14
N ILE A 95 -12.84 -3.08 5.06
CA ILE A 95 -12.06 -2.75 3.87
C ILE A 95 -11.01 -3.82 3.53
N ILE A 96 -10.71 -3.98 2.24
CA ILE A 96 -9.79 -5.02 1.75
C ILE A 96 -8.40 -4.44 1.52
N ILE A 97 -7.38 -5.09 2.11
CA ILE A 97 -5.97 -4.75 1.95
C ILE A 97 -5.49 -5.02 0.52
N LEU A 98 -4.89 -4.01 -0.11
CA LEU A 98 -4.20 -4.12 -1.40
C LEU A 98 -2.72 -4.46 -1.22
N LYS A 99 -2.00 -3.74 -0.36
CA LYS A 99 -0.57 -4.00 -0.09
C LYS A 99 -0.27 -3.76 1.38
N VAL A 100 0.66 -4.56 1.88
CA VAL A 100 1.27 -4.41 3.21
C VAL A 100 2.70 -3.96 3.01
N HIS A 101 3.05 -2.77 3.48
CA HIS A 101 4.36 -2.15 3.29
C HIS A 101 5.16 -2.24 4.58
N TYR A 102 6.44 -2.63 4.46
CA TYR A 102 7.39 -2.58 5.57
C TYR A 102 8.36 -1.43 5.38
N LEU A 103 8.45 -0.54 6.37
CA LEU A 103 9.32 0.64 6.31
C LEU A 103 10.65 0.43 7.07
N GLY A 104 10.68 -0.54 7.99
CA GLY A 104 11.79 -0.75 8.92
C GLY A 104 11.38 -0.49 10.36
N ASN A 105 12.24 -0.86 11.31
CA ASN A 105 12.03 -0.60 12.74
C ASN A 105 10.68 -1.15 13.25
N ASN A 106 10.22 -2.28 12.71
CA ASN A 106 8.92 -2.88 13.00
C ASN A 106 7.71 -1.99 12.62
N GLU A 107 7.89 -1.04 11.70
CA GLU A 107 6.81 -0.20 11.19
C GLU A 107 6.19 -0.76 9.91
N TRP A 108 4.88 -0.96 9.98
CA TRP A 108 4.05 -1.51 8.91
C TRP A 108 2.98 -0.51 8.48
N ARG A 109 2.74 -0.42 7.17
CA ARG A 109 1.70 0.42 6.57
C ARG A 109 0.83 -0.37 5.60
N LEU A 110 -0.40 0.09 5.39
CA LEU A 110 -1.39 -0.54 4.53
C LEU A 110 -1.85 0.42 3.44
N THR A 111 -2.13 -0.11 2.26
CA THR A 111 -2.93 0.55 1.21
C THR A 111 -4.09 -0.37 0.85
N PHE A 112 -5.22 0.19 0.43
CA PHE A 112 -6.48 -0.55 0.20
C PHE A 112 -6.91 -0.55 -1.27
N ILE A 113 -7.82 -1.46 -1.64
CA ILE A 113 -8.33 -1.59 -3.02
C ILE A 113 -9.23 -0.41 -3.43
N GLY A 114 -9.97 0.17 -2.47
CA GLY A 114 -10.91 1.26 -2.72
C GLY A 114 -10.23 2.49 -3.33
N LYS A 115 -10.88 3.09 -4.33
CA LYS A 115 -10.47 4.37 -4.95
C LYS A 115 -11.47 5.48 -4.64
N ASP A 116 -11.93 5.51 -3.40
CA ASP A 116 -12.85 6.54 -2.91
C ASP A 116 -12.12 7.50 -1.97
N PRO A 117 -12.76 8.62 -1.55
CA PRO A 117 -12.12 9.63 -0.72
C PRO A 117 -11.65 9.17 0.66
N SER A 118 -12.07 7.98 1.13
CA SER A 118 -11.58 7.41 2.38
C SER A 118 -10.20 6.77 2.25
N THR A 119 -9.82 6.31 1.06
CA THR A 119 -8.61 5.52 0.82
C THR A 119 -7.67 6.07 -0.22
N THR A 120 -8.10 7.08 -0.98
CA THR A 120 -7.29 7.74 -2.00
C THR A 120 -7.36 9.25 -1.89
N ASP A 121 -6.29 9.91 -2.34
CA ASP A 121 -6.32 11.33 -2.70
C ASP A 121 -6.54 11.47 -4.20
N GLU A 122 -7.36 12.45 -4.58
CA GLU A 122 -7.62 12.80 -5.96
C GLU A 122 -6.80 14.04 -6.35
N GLU A 123 -6.09 13.98 -7.47
CA GLU A 123 -5.53 15.17 -8.12
C GLU A 123 -6.09 15.27 -9.53
N ARG A 124 -6.65 16.45 -9.83
CA ARG A 124 -7.02 16.81 -11.20
C ARG A 124 -5.77 17.27 -11.93
N ILE A 125 -5.43 16.58 -12.99
CA ILE A 125 -4.40 17.01 -13.92
C ILE A 125 -5.12 17.66 -15.09
N SER A 126 -4.92 18.96 -15.24
CA SER A 126 -5.39 19.70 -16.41
C SER A 126 -4.38 19.53 -17.54
N ASP A 127 -4.80 18.87 -18.61
CA ASP A 127 -4.15 18.89 -19.92
C ASP A 127 -4.94 19.80 -20.88
N GLN A 128 -4.50 19.89 -22.14
CA GLN A 128 -5.18 20.70 -23.16
C GLN A 128 -6.53 20.10 -23.61
N ASP A 129 -6.83 18.84 -23.26
CA ASP A 129 -7.94 18.03 -23.78
C ASP A 129 -9.05 17.74 -22.76
N GLY A 130 -9.10 18.44 -21.63
CA GLY A 130 -10.24 18.41 -20.70
C GLY A 130 -9.96 17.82 -19.32
N GLY A 131 -8.71 17.48 -19.05
CA GLY A 131 -8.20 17.02 -17.76
C GLY A 131 -8.69 15.63 -17.35
N TRP A 132 -7.85 14.91 -16.61
CA TRP A 132 -8.22 13.64 -15.99
C TRP A 132 -7.90 13.65 -14.49
N THR A 133 -8.63 12.83 -13.72
CA THR A 133 -8.42 12.66 -12.28
C THR A 133 -7.53 11.45 -12.02
N ASN A 134 -6.39 11.67 -11.36
CA ASN A 134 -5.57 10.59 -10.82
C ASN A 134 -5.93 10.32 -9.37
N HIS A 135 -6.05 9.03 -9.02
CA HIS A 135 -6.29 8.57 -7.66
C HIS A 135 -5.01 7.95 -7.09
N TYR A 136 -4.52 8.52 -6.00
CA TYR A 136 -3.31 8.06 -5.32
C TYR A 136 -3.69 7.32 -4.03
N PRO A 137 -3.29 6.05 -3.86
CA PRO A 137 -3.59 5.31 -2.63
C PRO A 137 -2.91 5.95 -1.42
N LEU A 138 -3.69 6.08 -0.34
CA LEU A 138 -3.21 6.56 0.96
C LEU A 138 -2.58 5.40 1.75
N LEU A 139 -1.52 5.72 2.50
CA LEU A 139 -0.85 4.82 3.43
C LEU A 139 -1.45 4.97 4.82
N PHE A 140 -1.73 3.87 5.50
CA PHE A 140 -2.26 3.88 6.87
C PHE A 140 -1.44 3.00 7.80
N ASP A 141 -1.34 3.39 9.07
CA ASP A 141 -0.64 2.61 10.10
C ASP A 141 -1.34 1.26 10.32
N ALA A 142 -0.62 0.14 10.16
CA ALA A 142 -1.21 -1.18 10.31
C ALA A 142 -1.79 -1.44 11.71
N LYS A 143 -1.22 -0.82 12.76
CA LYS A 143 -1.68 -0.91 14.16
C LYS A 143 -3.07 -0.33 14.40
N ASP A 144 -3.61 0.47 13.47
CA ASP A 144 -4.95 1.06 13.59
C ASP A 144 -6.06 0.13 13.08
N PHE A 145 -5.71 -1.07 12.63
CA PHE A 145 -6.64 -2.04 12.05
C PHE A 145 -6.60 -3.39 12.78
N VAL A 146 -7.71 -4.12 12.66
CA VAL A 146 -7.85 -5.52 13.08
C VAL A 146 -8.55 -6.32 11.98
N LEU A 147 -8.33 -7.64 11.94
CA LEU A 147 -9.07 -8.52 11.03
C LEU A 147 -10.58 -8.40 11.30
N ALA A 148 -11.35 -8.22 10.23
CA ALA A 148 -12.81 -8.22 10.34
C ALA A 148 -13.28 -9.63 10.67
N GLN A 149 -14.14 -9.77 11.69
CA GLN A 149 -14.75 -11.06 11.98
C GLN A 149 -15.74 -11.45 10.86
N PRO A 150 -15.83 -12.75 10.53
CA PRO A 150 -16.87 -13.24 9.64
C PRO A 150 -18.24 -12.92 10.25
N GLU A 151 -19.19 -12.53 9.42
CA GLU A 151 -20.55 -12.24 9.88
C GLU A 151 -21.16 -13.52 10.43
N THR A 152 -21.39 -13.58 11.73
CA THR A 152 -22.20 -14.65 12.33
C THR A 152 -23.63 -14.43 11.87
N ILE A 153 -24.06 -15.21 10.87
CA ILE A 153 -25.47 -15.29 10.50
C ILE A 153 -26.20 -15.82 11.75
N PRO A 154 -27.18 -15.09 12.31
CA PRO A 154 -27.99 -15.61 13.40
C PRO A 154 -28.70 -16.85 12.89
N VAL A 155 -28.46 -18.00 13.51
CA VAL A 155 -29.29 -19.19 13.28
C VAL A 155 -30.67 -18.84 13.86
N PRO A 156 -31.74 -18.81 13.04
CA PRO A 156 -33.08 -18.59 13.57
C PRO A 156 -33.43 -19.69 14.57
N ALA A 157 -33.97 -19.28 15.72
CA ALA A 157 -34.41 -20.16 16.80
C ALA A 157 -35.61 -21.03 16.39
#